data_AF-A0A915C6B9-F1
#
_entry.id   AF-A0A915C6B9-F1
#
_cell.length_a   1.000
_cell.length_b   1.000
_cell.length_c   1.000
_cell.angle_alpha   90.00
_cell.angle_beta   90.00
_cell.angle_gamma   90.00
#
_symmetry.space_group_name_H-M   'P 1'
#
loop_
_entity.id
_entity.type
_entity.pdbx_description
1 polymer ?
#
loop_
_entity_poly.entity_id
_entity_poly.type
_entity_poly.pdbx_seq_one_letter_code
_entity_poly.pdbx_strand_id
1 'polypeptide(L)'
;MQLFEWVWCTRSDRRAVVSRRSQASPTIWYSRLVASMPWRLFSGRSIGCTNIFSEMLSLLIFVFLAELVGSSPYLSLSQAPLDQRKSSDAWRYQAVTRLWEERRRMGRTPMFKLILPSYRNVDILFKNESASKTGSLKHRYSWALVMWAVIDGKITQNTTVYEASSGNTAASEAYMCKLIGVKFVAIVPDTIEDIKVAHIKSYGGEVIKTALGKRLIRAQQEADRNGGFFMNQFANADKAEEFHESGDFPLESMNLMHEVIAQMKSDPDQIVKAPHYFVHSAGTGGTISSVGRYAKKYGLPTDIVLGDTQFSVYYDYVMNGRFKNESGESLWVSPGMAGIGYGTMGAVKHGISSSLLSAVVDRAIKVPDLASTAAMLVLKRLGIS
;
A
#
# COMPACT_ATOMS: atom_id res chain seq x y z
N MET A 1 -17.15 14.06 6.55
CA MET A 1 -18.11 12.95 6.38
C MET A 1 -17.29 11.77 5.89
N GLN A 2 -16.94 10.85 6.77
CA GLN A 2 -16.05 9.72 6.50
C GLN A 2 -16.74 8.45 6.98
N LEU A 3 -16.66 7.41 6.16
CA LEU A 3 -17.32 6.13 6.40
C LEU A 3 -16.35 5.18 7.11
N PHE A 4 -16.88 4.47 8.09
CA PHE A 4 -16.19 3.47 8.91
C PHE A 4 -16.03 2.14 8.17
N GLU A 5 -14.99 1.41 8.55
CA GLU A 5 -14.63 0.09 8.05
C GLU A 5 -15.06 -1.00 9.04
N TRP A 6 -15.48 -2.15 8.52
CA TRP A 6 -16.16 -3.20 9.29
C TRP A 6 -15.31 -4.47 9.31
N VAL A 7 -15.16 -5.11 10.46
CA VAL A 7 -14.51 -6.42 10.58
C VAL A 7 -15.45 -7.36 11.33
N TRP A 8 -15.74 -8.51 10.74
CA TRP A 8 -16.69 -9.50 11.27
C TRP A 8 -15.95 -10.78 11.68
N CYS A 9 -16.21 -11.31 12.87
CA CYS A 9 -15.59 -12.52 13.35
C CYS A 9 -16.61 -13.45 14.01
N THR A 10 -16.89 -14.62 13.41
CA THR A 10 -17.85 -15.61 13.93
C THR A 10 -17.15 -16.68 14.76
N ARG A 11 -17.66 -17.04 15.95
CA ARG A 11 -17.23 -18.27 16.64
C ARG A 11 -18.02 -19.46 16.10
N SER A 12 -17.38 -20.39 15.39
CA SER A 12 -17.97 -21.72 15.18
C SER A 12 -16.92 -22.83 15.12
N ASP A 13 -17.08 -23.81 16.00
CA ASP A 13 -16.42 -25.11 16.02
C ASP A 13 -16.62 -25.87 14.69
N ARG A 14 -15.52 -26.29 14.06
CA ARG A 14 -15.53 -27.43 13.14
C ARG A 14 -14.38 -28.36 13.47
N ARG A 15 -14.69 -29.42 14.22
CA ARG A 15 -13.91 -30.66 14.21
C ARG A 15 -14.14 -31.33 12.86
N ALA A 16 -13.08 -31.56 12.10
CA ALA A 16 -13.08 -32.50 10.98
C ALA A 16 -11.86 -33.44 11.12
N VAL A 17 -12.20 -34.71 11.27
CA VAL A 17 -11.31 -35.87 11.24
C VAL A 17 -10.76 -36.03 9.81
N VAL A 18 -9.44 -36.15 9.66
CA VAL A 18 -8.81 -36.60 8.42
C VAL A 18 -8.01 -37.86 8.72
N SER A 19 -8.46 -38.99 8.17
CA SER A 19 -7.73 -40.25 8.16
C SER A 19 -6.65 -40.21 7.07
N ARG A 20 -5.43 -40.61 7.46
CA ARG A 20 -4.26 -40.77 6.57
C ARG A 20 -4.32 -42.08 5.80
N ARG A 21 -3.85 -42.06 4.55
CA ARG A 21 -2.81 -42.97 4.03
C ARG A 21 -2.34 -42.54 2.62
N SER A 22 -1.08 -42.16 2.48
CA SER A 22 -0.11 -42.96 1.71
C SER A 22 1.31 -42.44 1.98
N GLN A 23 2.23 -43.39 2.11
CA GLN A 23 3.66 -43.21 2.31
C GLN A 23 4.34 -42.99 0.95
N ALA A 24 5.36 -42.13 0.89
CA ALA A 24 6.73 -42.52 0.50
C ALA A 24 7.59 -41.28 0.20
N SER A 25 8.79 -41.29 0.74
CA SER A 25 10.00 -40.54 0.37
C SER A 25 11.17 -41.49 0.74
N PRO A 26 12.45 -41.24 0.40
CA PRO A 26 13.06 -40.20 -0.45
C PRO A 26 14.17 -40.74 -1.39
N THR A 27 14.59 -40.00 -2.43
CA THR A 27 16.03 -39.87 -2.83
C THR A 27 16.27 -38.88 -3.98
N ILE A 28 17.11 -37.87 -3.71
CA ILE A 28 18.33 -37.40 -4.41
C ILE A 28 18.35 -37.40 -5.97
N TRP A 29 18.64 -36.25 -6.59
CA TRP A 29 19.82 -35.97 -7.46
C TRP A 29 19.68 -34.59 -8.14
N TYR A 30 20.53 -33.65 -7.72
CA TYR A 30 20.80 -32.37 -8.40
C TYR A 30 22.07 -32.55 -9.25
N SER A 31 22.04 -32.25 -10.56
CA SER A 31 23.23 -31.70 -11.26
C SER A 31 22.93 -31.26 -12.70
N ARG A 32 23.71 -30.25 -13.13
CA ARG A 32 24.11 -29.83 -14.50
C ARG A 32 23.36 -28.66 -15.14
N LEU A 33 23.98 -27.47 -15.05
CA LEU A 33 24.31 -26.61 -16.20
C LEU A 33 25.16 -25.40 -15.79
N VAL A 34 26.45 -25.61 -15.56
CA VAL A 34 27.51 -24.60 -15.85
C VAL A 34 28.74 -25.38 -16.27
N ALA A 35 28.93 -25.53 -17.58
CA ALA A 35 30.09 -26.18 -18.17
C ALA A 35 30.49 -25.41 -19.43
N SER A 36 31.40 -24.45 -19.29
CA SER A 36 32.27 -23.98 -20.38
C SER A 36 33.39 -23.09 -19.84
N MET A 37 34.45 -23.71 -19.27
CA MET A 37 35.87 -23.35 -19.51
C MET A 37 36.80 -24.30 -18.73
N PRO A 38 38.04 -24.55 -19.23
CA PRO A 38 38.72 -25.82 -19.03
C PRO A 38 39.56 -25.92 -17.75
N TRP A 39 39.54 -27.13 -17.19
CA TRP A 39 40.35 -27.64 -16.09
C TRP A 39 41.85 -27.69 -16.41
N ARG A 40 42.72 -27.42 -15.42
CA ARG A 40 43.71 -28.39 -14.87
C ARG A 40 44.69 -27.76 -13.88
N LEU A 41 45.09 -28.58 -12.89
CA LEU A 41 45.99 -28.36 -11.74
C LEU A 41 45.21 -27.72 -10.55
N PHE A 42 44.74 -28.45 -9.55
CA PHE A 42 45.47 -29.37 -8.68
C PHE A 42 44.65 -30.62 -8.33
N SER A 43 45.26 -31.79 -8.50
CA SER A 43 44.81 -33.06 -7.95
C SER A 43 45.21 -33.19 -6.47
N GLY A 44 44.24 -33.52 -5.62
CA GLY A 44 44.41 -34.33 -4.41
C GLY A 44 45.47 -33.89 -3.39
N ARG A 45 45.05 -33.12 -2.37
CA ARG A 45 45.51 -33.24 -0.97
C ARG A 45 44.60 -32.41 -0.07
N SER A 46 44.34 -32.91 1.12
CA SER A 46 43.56 -32.27 2.19
C SER A 46 43.93 -30.80 2.38
N ILE A 47 42.99 -29.88 2.16
CA ILE A 47 43.15 -28.46 2.48
C ILE A 47 42.92 -28.30 3.98
N GLY A 48 43.99 -28.36 4.76
CA GLY A 48 43.99 -27.89 6.15
C GLY A 48 43.80 -26.37 6.19
N CYS A 49 43.26 -25.85 7.30
CA CYS A 49 43.01 -24.42 7.57
C CYS A 49 44.21 -23.48 7.34
N THR A 50 45.41 -24.00 7.07
CA THR A 50 46.62 -23.24 6.76
C THR A 50 46.60 -22.61 5.36
N ASN A 51 45.82 -23.12 4.40
CA ASN A 51 45.81 -22.60 3.02
C ASN A 51 44.94 -21.33 2.85
N ILE A 52 43.85 -21.18 3.60
CA ILE A 52 43.01 -19.98 3.52
C ILE A 52 43.78 -18.76 4.01
N PHE A 53 44.57 -18.92 5.07
CA PHE A 53 45.44 -17.86 5.59
C PHE A 53 46.52 -17.47 4.58
N SER A 54 47.13 -18.45 3.90
CA SER A 54 48.12 -18.19 2.85
C SER A 54 47.51 -17.47 1.64
N GLU A 55 46.30 -17.85 1.21
CA GLU A 55 45.61 -17.21 0.09
C GLU A 55 45.13 -15.79 0.45
N MET A 56 44.59 -15.60 1.66
CA MET A 56 44.21 -14.27 2.16
C MET A 56 45.44 -13.36 2.35
N LEU A 57 46.55 -13.91 2.87
CA LEU A 57 47.80 -13.16 3.02
C LEU A 57 48.40 -12.83 1.66
N SER A 58 48.27 -13.73 0.68
CA SER A 58 48.69 -13.48 -0.70
C SER A 58 47.83 -12.41 -1.36
N LEU A 59 46.51 -12.39 -1.14
CA LEU A 59 45.61 -11.32 -1.58
C LEU A 59 45.96 -9.97 -0.92
N LEU A 60 46.20 -9.97 0.40
CA LEU A 60 46.61 -8.78 1.15
C LEU A 60 47.96 -8.25 0.68
N ILE A 61 48.95 -9.13 0.47
CA ILE A 61 50.25 -8.77 -0.09
C ILE A 61 50.11 -8.27 -1.52
N PHE A 62 49.21 -8.83 -2.34
CA PHE A 62 48.95 -8.38 -3.70
C PHE A 62 48.31 -6.98 -3.73
N VAL A 63 47.36 -6.70 -2.83
CA VAL A 63 46.76 -5.37 -2.65
C VAL A 63 47.81 -4.37 -2.15
N PHE A 64 48.65 -4.77 -1.19
CA PHE A 64 49.69 -3.91 -0.61
C PHE A 64 50.85 -3.65 -1.60
N LEU A 65 51.23 -4.64 -2.41
CA LEU A 65 52.19 -4.46 -3.50
C LEU A 65 51.60 -3.62 -4.64
N ALA A 66 50.31 -3.73 -4.93
CA ALA A 66 49.63 -2.87 -5.89
C ALA A 66 49.53 -1.40 -5.43
N GLU A 67 49.54 -1.14 -4.11
CA GLU A 67 49.65 0.22 -3.54
C GLU A 67 51.10 0.75 -3.55
N LEU A 68 52.11 -0.11 -3.34
CA LEU A 68 53.53 0.28 -3.33
C LEU A 68 54.11 0.50 -4.73
N VAL A 69 53.65 -0.25 -5.74
CA VAL A 69 53.97 0.00 -7.15
C VAL A 69 53.03 1.08 -7.66
N GLY A 70 53.29 2.32 -7.25
CA GLY A 70 52.55 3.48 -7.72
C GLY A 70 52.42 3.46 -9.24
N SER A 71 51.17 3.50 -9.73
CA SER A 71 50.72 3.36 -11.13
C SER A 71 50.19 1.97 -11.50
N SER A 72 49.14 1.50 -10.81
CA SER A 72 48.28 0.45 -11.35
C SER A 72 47.29 1.08 -12.35
N PRO A 73 47.25 0.66 -13.64
CA PRO A 73 46.23 1.09 -14.59
C PRO A 73 44.81 0.64 -14.21
N TYR A 74 44.68 -0.12 -13.12
CA TYR A 74 43.39 -0.56 -12.56
C TYR A 74 42.80 0.42 -11.53
N LEU A 75 43.54 1.44 -11.07
CA LEU A 75 42.97 2.47 -10.18
C LEU A 75 41.93 3.36 -10.91
N SER A 76 41.84 3.27 -12.24
CA SER A 76 40.80 3.93 -13.02
C SER A 76 39.52 3.11 -13.18
N LEU A 77 39.42 1.91 -12.57
CA LEU A 77 38.19 1.10 -12.63
C LEU A 77 37.12 1.56 -11.62
N SER A 78 37.47 2.30 -10.57
CA SER A 78 36.51 2.88 -9.60
C SER A 78 36.51 4.42 -9.63
N GLN A 79 36.20 4.95 -10.81
CA GLN A 79 35.69 6.32 -10.94
C GLN A 79 34.22 6.27 -11.38
N ALA A 80 33.46 5.29 -10.85
CA ALA A 80 32.05 5.22 -11.17
C ALA A 80 31.41 6.52 -10.64
N PRO A 81 30.57 7.21 -11.42
CA PRO A 81 29.90 8.44 -10.96
C PRO A 81 29.05 8.28 -9.68
N LEU A 82 28.90 7.06 -9.17
CA LEU A 82 28.20 6.66 -7.95
C LEU A 82 29.10 6.63 -6.70
N ASP A 83 30.43 6.68 -6.86
CA ASP A 83 31.38 6.64 -5.74
C ASP A 83 31.40 7.96 -4.94
N GLN A 84 30.79 9.02 -5.50
CA GLN A 84 30.53 10.29 -4.82
C GLN A 84 29.08 10.33 -4.36
N ARG A 85 28.83 10.38 -3.04
CA ARG A 85 27.48 10.64 -2.51
C ARG A 85 27.00 12.01 -2.98
N LYS A 86 25.96 12.06 -3.81
CA LYS A 86 25.40 13.31 -4.29
C LYS A 86 24.55 13.95 -3.19
N SER A 87 24.43 15.28 -3.19
CA SER A 87 23.51 15.99 -2.29
C SER A 87 22.06 15.50 -2.39
N SER A 88 21.66 15.04 -3.59
CA SER A 88 20.37 14.38 -3.83
C SER A 88 20.19 13.10 -3.00
N ASP A 89 21.26 12.35 -2.76
CA ASP A 89 21.20 11.09 -2.00
C ASP A 89 21.08 11.36 -0.50
N ALA A 90 21.73 12.42 -0.01
CA ALA A 90 21.57 12.89 1.36
C ALA A 90 20.13 13.36 1.62
N TRP A 91 19.53 14.15 0.72
CA TRP A 91 18.13 14.54 0.83
C TRP A 91 17.19 13.34 0.78
N ARG A 92 17.41 12.40 -0.16
CA ARG A 92 16.56 11.19 -0.29
C ARG A 92 16.58 10.38 1.00
N TYR A 93 17.77 10.18 1.58
CA TYR A 93 17.92 9.49 2.86
C TYR A 93 17.15 10.19 4.00
N GLN A 94 17.23 11.52 4.08
CA GLN A 94 16.48 12.30 5.06
C GLN A 94 14.96 12.21 4.83
N ALA A 95 14.49 12.28 3.58
CA ALA A 95 13.09 12.15 3.23
C ALA A 95 12.52 10.79 3.67
N VAL A 96 13.22 9.70 3.34
CA VAL A 96 12.86 8.33 3.77
C VAL A 96 12.83 8.22 5.30
N THR A 97 13.81 8.81 5.98
CA THR A 97 13.86 8.83 7.45
C THR A 97 12.62 9.52 8.04
N ARG A 98 12.25 10.70 7.53
CA ARG A 98 11.07 11.44 7.99
C ARG A 98 9.77 10.69 7.73
N LEU A 99 9.65 10.02 6.58
CA LEU A 99 8.49 9.16 6.31
C LEU A 99 8.42 8.03 7.35
N TRP A 100 9.50 7.32 7.62
CA TRP A 100 9.48 6.29 8.67
C TRP A 100 9.20 6.83 10.07
N GLU A 101 9.68 8.02 10.41
CA GLU A 101 9.27 8.71 11.64
C GLU A 101 7.76 8.97 11.69
N GLU A 102 7.16 9.37 10.57
CA GLU A 102 5.71 9.54 10.50
C GLU A 102 4.95 8.24 10.68
N ARG A 103 5.41 7.13 10.07
CA ARG A 103 4.84 5.80 10.33
C ARG A 103 4.86 5.48 11.82
N ARG A 104 5.97 5.78 12.52
CA ARG A 104 6.09 5.57 13.96
C ARG A 104 5.15 6.47 14.75
N ARG A 105 5.02 7.76 14.39
CA ARG A 105 4.13 8.73 15.04
C ARG A 105 2.66 8.38 14.88
N MET A 106 2.25 7.91 13.71
CA MET A 106 0.89 7.44 13.46
C MET A 106 0.52 6.30 14.43
N GLY A 107 1.50 5.48 14.83
CA GLY A 107 1.30 4.34 15.71
C GLY A 107 0.33 3.33 15.09
N ARG A 108 -0.50 2.70 15.93
CA ARG A 108 -1.62 1.87 15.46
C ARG A 108 -2.90 2.66 15.65
N THR A 109 -3.68 2.80 14.59
CA THR A 109 -4.98 3.47 14.70
C THR A 109 -5.89 2.68 15.63
N PRO A 110 -6.81 3.34 16.36
CA PRO A 110 -7.64 2.66 17.33
C PRO A 110 -8.53 1.60 16.69
N MET A 111 -8.76 0.52 17.43
CA MET A 111 -9.70 -0.53 17.07
C MET A 111 -10.71 -0.71 18.21
N PHE A 112 -11.99 -0.71 17.89
CA PHE A 112 -13.06 -0.76 18.89
C PHE A 112 -13.99 -1.93 18.63
N LYS A 113 -14.42 -2.61 19.71
CA LYS A 113 -15.41 -3.67 19.63
C LYS A 113 -16.81 -3.09 19.81
N LEU A 114 -17.67 -3.27 18.82
CA LEU A 114 -19.09 -2.94 18.92
C LEU A 114 -19.85 -4.12 19.54
N ILE A 115 -20.53 -3.84 20.66
CA ILE A 115 -21.37 -4.82 21.34
C ILE A 115 -22.80 -4.62 20.87
N LEU A 116 -23.32 -5.59 20.11
CA LEU A 116 -24.73 -5.66 19.74
C LEU A 116 -25.42 -6.75 20.57
N PRO A 117 -26.39 -6.41 21.45
CA PRO A 117 -27.04 -7.38 22.33
C PRO A 117 -27.64 -8.60 21.62
N SER A 118 -28.10 -8.40 20.37
CA SER A 118 -28.72 -9.43 19.52
C SER A 118 -27.71 -10.34 18.80
N TYR A 119 -26.40 -10.02 18.83
CA TYR A 119 -25.35 -10.77 18.11
C TYR A 119 -24.20 -11.15 19.06
N ARG A 120 -24.48 -12.03 20.03
CA ARG A 120 -23.52 -12.40 21.09
C ARG A 120 -22.41 -13.37 20.66
N ASN A 121 -22.59 -14.04 19.52
CA ASN A 121 -21.66 -15.02 18.97
C ASN A 121 -20.72 -14.45 17.90
N VAL A 122 -20.77 -13.13 17.70
CA VAL A 122 -19.99 -12.41 16.70
C VAL A 122 -19.29 -11.23 17.34
N ASP A 123 -17.98 -11.15 17.14
CA ASP A 123 -17.23 -9.94 17.45
C ASP A 123 -17.25 -9.03 16.22
N ILE A 124 -17.75 -7.80 16.39
CA ILE A 124 -17.70 -6.76 15.36
C ILE A 124 -16.65 -5.75 15.80
N LEU A 125 -15.57 -5.64 15.02
CA LEU A 125 -14.48 -4.71 15.28
C LEU A 125 -14.50 -3.58 14.25
N PHE A 126 -14.32 -2.36 14.72
CA PHE A 126 -14.18 -1.16 13.90
C PHE A 126 -12.76 -0.67 13.94
N LYS A 127 -12.20 -0.42 12.75
CA LYS A 127 -10.88 0.14 12.60
C LYS A 127 -10.99 1.64 12.32
N ASN A 128 -10.56 2.47 13.27
CA ASN A 128 -10.76 3.92 13.18
C ASN A 128 -9.60 4.63 12.49
N GLU A 129 -9.63 4.66 11.16
CA GLU A 129 -8.63 5.32 10.34
C GLU A 129 -8.77 6.86 10.28
N SER A 130 -9.87 7.41 10.80
CA SER A 130 -10.02 8.87 10.97
C SER A 130 -9.12 9.43 12.08
N ALA A 131 -8.59 8.56 12.96
CA ALA A 131 -7.63 8.94 13.99
C ALA A 131 -6.21 9.24 13.45
N SER A 132 -5.95 8.96 12.17
CA SER A 132 -4.68 9.31 11.52
C SER A 132 -4.47 10.83 11.46
N LYS A 133 -3.23 11.28 11.27
CA LYS A 133 -2.88 12.71 11.30
C LYS A 133 -3.64 13.55 10.27
N THR A 134 -3.94 12.97 9.11
CA THR A 134 -4.69 13.59 8.01
C THR A 134 -6.17 13.23 8.03
N GLY A 135 -6.61 12.61 9.13
CA GLY A 135 -8.00 12.31 9.38
C GLY A 135 -8.58 11.23 8.48
N SER A 136 -7.79 10.41 7.78
CA SER A 136 -8.36 9.38 6.89
C SER A 136 -7.39 8.25 6.56
N LEU A 137 -7.95 7.12 6.13
CA LEU A 137 -7.21 5.98 5.59
C LEU A 137 -6.21 6.32 4.47
N LYS A 138 -6.42 7.43 3.74
CA LYS A 138 -5.50 7.86 2.67
C LYS A 138 -4.13 8.30 3.21
N HIS A 139 -4.00 8.48 4.52
CA HIS A 139 -2.70 8.71 5.17
C HIS A 139 -1.70 7.60 4.85
N ARG A 140 -2.08 6.34 5.08
CA ARG A 140 -1.25 5.15 4.82
C ARG A 140 -0.87 5.03 3.35
N TYR A 141 -1.87 5.23 2.50
CA TYR A 141 -1.73 5.14 1.06
C TYR A 141 -0.77 6.20 0.50
N SER A 142 -0.92 7.44 0.96
CA SER A 142 -0.07 8.56 0.52
C SER A 142 1.36 8.41 1.04
N TRP A 143 1.53 7.86 2.24
CA TRP A 143 2.85 7.52 2.76
C TRP A 143 3.58 6.55 1.82
N ALA A 144 2.90 5.49 1.38
CA ALA A 144 3.51 4.47 0.53
C ALA A 144 3.80 4.99 -0.89
N LEU A 145 2.88 5.76 -1.48
CA LEU A 145 3.11 6.39 -2.79
C LEU A 145 4.28 7.37 -2.77
N VAL A 146 4.36 8.22 -1.74
CA VAL A 146 5.47 9.17 -1.60
C VAL A 146 6.79 8.44 -1.29
N MET A 147 6.76 7.40 -0.46
CA MET A 147 7.93 6.55 -0.19
C MET A 147 8.47 5.94 -1.49
N TRP A 148 7.59 5.30 -2.27
CA TRP A 148 7.92 4.76 -3.59
C TRP A 148 8.54 5.84 -4.49
N ALA A 149 7.86 6.96 -4.67
CA ALA A 149 8.29 8.00 -5.59
C ALA A 149 9.63 8.65 -5.17
N VAL A 150 9.93 8.72 -3.88
CA VAL A 150 11.24 9.16 -3.36
C VAL A 150 12.34 8.13 -3.64
N ILE A 151 12.06 6.84 -3.40
CA ILE A 151 13.02 5.75 -3.60
C ILE A 151 13.34 5.58 -5.09
N ASP A 152 12.33 5.62 -5.96
CA ASP A 152 12.48 5.54 -7.42
C ASP A 152 13.08 6.82 -8.03
N GLY A 153 13.36 7.84 -7.21
CA GLY A 153 13.95 9.12 -7.65
C GLY A 153 13.00 9.99 -8.48
N LYS A 154 11.70 9.69 -8.49
CA LYS A 154 10.65 10.53 -9.12
C LYS A 154 10.48 11.85 -8.39
N ILE A 155 10.61 11.83 -7.06
CA ILE A 155 10.61 13.02 -6.21
C ILE A 155 12.04 13.28 -5.72
N THR A 156 12.49 14.50 -5.95
CA THR A 156 13.72 15.09 -5.41
C THR A 156 13.40 16.34 -4.61
N GLN A 157 14.39 16.93 -3.94
CA GLN A 157 14.24 18.19 -3.20
C GLN A 157 13.69 19.37 -4.02
N ASN A 158 13.82 19.32 -5.35
CA ASN A 158 13.37 20.37 -6.26
C ASN A 158 12.08 20.00 -7.01
N THR A 159 11.53 18.82 -6.79
CA THR A 159 10.33 18.34 -7.51
C THR A 159 9.07 18.97 -6.92
N THR A 160 8.18 19.46 -7.78
CA THR A 160 6.78 19.75 -7.39
C THR A 160 5.93 18.53 -7.71
N VAL A 161 5.14 18.07 -6.74
CA VAL A 161 4.23 16.93 -6.89
C VAL A 161 2.84 17.43 -7.27
N TYR A 162 2.24 16.80 -8.27
CA TYR A 162 0.89 17.10 -8.76
C TYR A 162 0.01 15.87 -8.56
N GLU A 163 -1.26 16.06 -8.17
CA GLU A 163 -2.23 14.96 -8.09
C GLU A 163 -3.65 15.41 -8.47
N ALA A 164 -4.36 14.55 -9.19
CA ALA A 164 -5.75 14.73 -9.60
C ALA A 164 -6.73 14.08 -8.61
N SER A 165 -6.93 14.71 -7.44
CA SER A 165 -7.74 14.15 -6.36
C SER A 165 -8.73 15.16 -5.80
N SER A 166 -9.91 14.70 -5.39
CA SER A 166 -11.02 15.55 -4.94
C SER A 166 -11.26 15.48 -3.42
N GLY A 167 -10.28 15.06 -2.62
CA GLY A 167 -10.48 14.94 -1.17
C GLY A 167 -9.30 14.38 -0.39
N ASN A 168 -9.55 13.29 0.34
CA ASN A 168 -8.67 12.77 1.39
C ASN A 168 -7.24 12.42 0.91
N THR A 169 -7.08 11.92 -0.32
CA THR A 169 -5.75 11.61 -0.85
C THR A 169 -4.94 12.90 -1.05
N ALA A 170 -5.52 13.95 -1.65
CA ALA A 170 -4.80 15.21 -1.86
C ALA A 170 -4.35 15.83 -0.53
N ALA A 171 -5.18 15.80 0.51
CA ALA A 171 -4.79 16.30 1.82
C ALA A 171 -3.66 15.47 2.44
N SER A 172 -3.70 14.15 2.26
CA SER A 172 -2.68 13.24 2.79
C SER A 172 -1.35 13.34 2.04
N GLU A 173 -1.36 13.48 0.72
CA GLU A 173 -0.16 13.72 -0.08
C GLU A 173 0.43 15.11 0.17
N ALA A 174 -0.41 16.15 0.32
CA ALA A 174 0.04 17.48 0.73
C ALA A 174 0.82 17.41 2.06
N TYR A 175 0.29 16.66 3.03
CA TYR A 175 0.95 16.44 4.31
C TYR A 175 2.30 15.72 4.16
N MET A 176 2.36 14.63 3.40
CA MET A 176 3.61 13.89 3.16
C MET A 176 4.65 14.72 2.41
N CYS A 177 4.22 15.50 1.41
CA CYS A 177 5.10 16.41 0.67
C CYS A 177 5.66 17.51 1.57
N LYS A 178 4.82 18.11 2.42
CA LYS A 178 5.25 19.09 3.43
C LYS A 178 6.27 18.48 4.41
N LEU A 179 6.06 17.24 4.84
CA LEU A 179 6.97 16.52 5.74
C LEU A 179 8.37 16.36 5.13
N ILE A 180 8.46 16.02 3.83
CA ILE A 180 9.74 15.85 3.13
C ILE A 180 10.28 17.15 2.49
N GLY A 181 9.54 18.26 2.62
CA GLY A 181 9.97 19.59 2.20
C GLY A 181 9.81 19.88 0.70
N VAL A 182 8.86 19.25 0.01
CA VAL A 182 8.58 19.48 -1.41
C VAL A 182 7.21 20.12 -1.63
N LYS A 183 7.04 20.80 -2.75
CA LYS A 183 5.77 21.46 -3.11
C LYS A 183 4.74 20.43 -3.57
N PHE A 184 3.48 20.69 -3.26
CA PHE A 184 2.35 19.87 -3.67
C PHE A 184 1.22 20.72 -4.25
N VAL A 185 0.68 20.29 -5.38
CA VAL A 185 -0.41 20.95 -6.09
C VAL A 185 -1.53 19.94 -6.38
N ALA A 186 -2.71 20.17 -5.81
CA ALA A 186 -3.90 19.38 -6.06
C ALA A 186 -4.72 19.94 -7.23
N ILE A 187 -5.02 19.10 -8.20
CA ILE A 187 -5.95 19.38 -9.29
C ILE A 187 -7.32 18.81 -8.91
N VAL A 188 -8.22 19.70 -8.52
CA VAL A 188 -9.54 19.38 -7.93
C VAL A 188 -10.67 19.75 -8.88
N PRO A 189 -11.87 19.13 -8.78
CA PRO A 189 -13.01 19.57 -9.56
C PRO A 189 -13.49 20.96 -9.12
N ASP A 190 -14.05 21.75 -10.04
CA ASP A 190 -14.63 23.07 -9.71
C ASP A 190 -15.75 22.98 -8.64
N THR A 191 -16.43 21.83 -8.60
CA THR A 191 -17.52 21.49 -7.68
C THR A 191 -17.06 20.92 -6.33
N ILE A 192 -15.76 20.88 -6.05
CA ILE A 192 -15.25 20.36 -4.78
C ILE A 192 -15.77 21.19 -3.60
N GLU A 193 -16.09 20.53 -2.49
CA GLU A 193 -16.53 21.17 -1.26
C GLU A 193 -15.39 21.98 -0.62
N ASP A 194 -15.68 23.20 -0.18
CA ASP A 194 -14.67 24.12 0.35
C ASP A 194 -13.92 23.56 1.57
N ILE A 195 -14.59 22.75 2.39
CA ILE A 195 -13.95 22.08 3.53
C ILE A 195 -12.78 21.19 3.10
N LYS A 196 -12.86 20.55 1.92
CA LYS A 196 -11.77 19.71 1.39
C LYS A 196 -10.64 20.56 0.83
N VAL A 197 -10.96 21.68 0.20
CA VAL A 197 -9.96 22.67 -0.27
C VAL A 197 -9.18 23.24 0.92
N ALA A 198 -9.90 23.65 1.97
CA ALA A 198 -9.29 24.15 3.21
C ALA A 198 -8.39 23.09 3.86
N HIS A 199 -8.81 21.82 3.87
CA HIS A 199 -8.02 20.72 4.40
C HIS A 199 -6.70 20.53 3.64
N ILE A 200 -6.71 20.54 2.30
CA ILE A 200 -5.49 20.46 1.48
C ILE A 200 -4.55 21.64 1.79
N LYS A 201 -5.10 22.87 1.80
CA LYS A 201 -4.34 24.09 2.09
C LYS A 201 -3.75 24.13 3.50
N SER A 202 -4.44 23.55 4.49
CA SER A 202 -3.94 23.46 5.87
C SER A 202 -2.61 22.69 5.98
N TYR A 203 -2.37 21.77 5.05
CA TYR A 203 -1.10 21.05 4.91
C TYR A 203 -0.13 21.68 3.91
N GLY A 204 -0.37 22.92 3.46
CA GLY A 204 0.49 23.65 2.54
C GLY A 204 0.34 23.25 1.08
N GLY A 205 -0.69 22.46 0.74
CA GLY A 205 -1.00 22.13 -0.65
C GLY A 205 -1.62 23.30 -1.40
N GLU A 206 -1.16 23.55 -2.61
CA GLU A 206 -1.81 24.47 -3.54
C GLU A 206 -2.97 23.77 -4.27
N VAL A 207 -3.93 24.54 -4.78
CA VAL A 207 -5.14 23.99 -5.41
C VAL A 207 -5.41 24.68 -6.73
N ILE A 208 -5.51 23.87 -7.78
CA ILE A 208 -5.95 24.28 -9.12
C ILE A 208 -7.31 23.62 -9.37
N LYS A 209 -8.35 24.43 -9.60
CA LYS A 209 -9.68 23.93 -9.95
C LYS A 209 -9.78 23.67 -11.46
N THR A 210 -10.48 22.62 -11.87
CA THR A 210 -10.78 22.31 -13.27
C THR A 210 -12.05 21.47 -13.40
N ALA A 211 -12.59 21.33 -14.61
CA ALA A 211 -13.75 20.48 -14.86
C ALA A 211 -13.46 19.01 -14.45
N LEU A 212 -14.44 18.35 -13.81
CA LEU A 212 -14.26 17.02 -13.19
C LEU A 212 -13.61 15.98 -14.11
N GLY A 213 -14.01 15.93 -15.39
CA GLY A 213 -13.49 14.99 -16.39
C GLY A 213 -12.10 15.34 -16.94
N LYS A 214 -11.57 16.53 -16.67
CA LYS A 214 -10.27 17.00 -17.19
C LYS A 214 -9.13 16.91 -16.18
N ARG A 215 -9.41 16.52 -14.93
CA ARG A 215 -8.42 16.57 -13.82
C ARG A 215 -7.14 15.79 -14.08
N LEU A 216 -7.22 14.55 -14.57
CA LEU A 216 -6.05 13.72 -14.86
C LEU A 216 -5.17 14.36 -15.94
N ILE A 217 -5.77 14.79 -17.05
CA ILE A 217 -5.09 15.46 -18.15
C ILE A 217 -4.43 16.76 -17.65
N ARG A 218 -5.18 17.55 -16.87
CA ARG A 218 -4.70 18.81 -16.32
C ARG A 218 -3.51 18.62 -15.36
N ALA A 219 -3.54 17.57 -14.53
CA ALA A 219 -2.44 17.24 -13.62
C ALA A 219 -1.17 16.84 -14.39
N GLN A 220 -1.30 16.00 -15.42
CA GLN A 220 -0.18 15.65 -16.29
C GLN A 220 0.40 16.89 -16.99
N GLN A 221 -0.44 17.73 -17.59
CA GLN A 221 0.00 18.96 -18.26
C GLN A 221 0.75 19.92 -17.34
N GLU A 222 0.29 20.08 -16.09
CA GLU A 222 0.97 20.93 -15.11
C GLU A 222 2.28 20.32 -14.63
N ALA A 223 2.36 19.00 -14.46
CA ALA A 223 3.62 18.33 -14.17
C ALA A 223 4.63 18.53 -15.32
N ASP A 224 4.23 18.27 -16.57
CA ASP A 224 5.11 18.37 -17.74
C ASP A 224 5.60 19.81 -17.96
N ARG A 225 4.69 20.78 -17.86
CA ARG A 225 5.00 22.21 -18.04
C ARG A 225 6.03 22.72 -17.03
N ASN A 226 5.94 22.26 -15.78
CA ASN A 226 6.75 22.77 -14.68
C ASN A 226 7.91 21.83 -14.30
N GLY A 227 8.14 20.75 -15.06
CA GLY A 227 9.16 19.75 -14.75
C GLY A 227 8.93 19.02 -13.42
N GLY A 228 7.67 18.85 -13.03
CA GLY A 228 7.26 18.17 -11.80
C GLY A 228 6.92 16.69 -11.99
N PHE A 229 6.31 16.10 -10.97
CA PHE A 229 5.89 14.71 -10.98
C PHE A 229 4.39 14.59 -10.74
N PHE A 230 3.68 13.96 -11.69
CA PHE A 230 2.28 13.59 -11.49
C PHE A 230 2.21 12.24 -10.77
N MET A 231 1.71 12.24 -9.53
CA MET A 231 1.65 11.05 -8.67
C MET A 231 0.77 9.94 -9.27
N ASN A 232 -0.34 10.32 -9.90
CA ASN A 232 -1.29 9.44 -10.57
C ASN A 232 -1.67 8.23 -9.70
N GLN A 233 -2.33 8.55 -8.58
CA GLN A 233 -2.64 7.57 -7.53
C GLN A 233 -3.35 6.31 -8.03
N PHE A 234 -4.09 6.40 -9.15
CA PHE A 234 -4.83 5.26 -9.68
C PHE A 234 -3.94 4.32 -10.49
N ALA A 235 -3.05 4.87 -11.32
CA ALA A 235 -2.14 4.07 -12.15
C ALA A 235 -1.01 3.43 -11.33
N ASN A 236 -0.59 4.08 -10.25
CA ASN A 236 0.52 3.63 -9.40
C ASN A 236 0.05 2.95 -8.10
N ALA A 237 -1.18 2.43 -8.07
CA ALA A 237 -1.74 1.88 -6.85
C ALA A 237 -1.08 0.59 -6.38
N ASP A 238 -0.56 -0.20 -7.32
CA ASP A 238 0.29 -1.37 -7.05
C ASP A 238 1.56 -0.98 -6.28
N LYS A 239 2.12 0.20 -6.55
CA LYS A 239 3.31 0.73 -5.85
C LYS A 239 3.03 1.01 -4.39
N ALA A 240 1.86 1.59 -4.08
CA ALA A 240 1.48 1.81 -2.68
C ALA A 240 1.45 0.50 -1.88
N GLU A 241 1.04 -0.59 -2.51
CA GLU A 241 0.96 -1.89 -1.83
C GLU A 241 2.31 -2.53 -1.61
N GLU A 242 3.21 -2.46 -2.59
CA GLU A 242 4.58 -2.95 -2.47
C GLU A 242 5.27 -2.31 -1.25
N PHE A 243 5.07 -1.01 -1.06
CA PHE A 243 5.68 -0.26 0.03
C PHE A 243 4.86 -0.28 1.33
N HIS A 244 3.64 -0.82 1.34
CA HIS A 244 2.89 -0.99 2.59
C HIS A 244 3.53 -2.03 3.51
N GLU A 245 4.29 -2.97 2.99
CA GLU A 245 4.96 -4.00 3.78
C GLU A 245 6.40 -3.60 4.13
N SER A 246 6.86 -4.01 5.31
CA SER A 246 8.26 -3.90 5.72
C SER A 246 9.03 -5.21 5.49
N GLY A 247 8.36 -6.28 5.04
CA GLY A 247 8.96 -7.61 4.91
C GLY A 247 9.49 -8.12 6.25
N ASP A 248 10.72 -8.65 6.24
CA ASP A 248 11.44 -9.09 7.45
C ASP A 248 12.20 -7.94 8.14
N PHE A 249 12.07 -6.70 7.65
CA PHE A 249 12.73 -5.56 8.25
C PHE A 249 12.06 -5.21 9.60
N PRO A 250 12.83 -4.80 10.63
CA PRO A 250 12.30 -4.60 11.98
C PRO A 250 11.33 -3.42 12.15
N LEU A 251 11.03 -2.67 11.09
CA LEU A 251 10.06 -1.58 11.14
C LEU A 251 8.63 -2.11 10.97
N GLU A 252 7.68 -1.48 11.64
CA GLU A 252 6.28 -1.85 11.47
C GLU A 252 5.77 -1.49 10.07
N SER A 253 5.14 -2.46 9.41
CA SER A 253 4.47 -2.26 8.12
C SER A 253 3.33 -1.23 8.22
N MET A 254 3.06 -0.55 7.11
CA MET A 254 1.96 0.39 6.91
C MET A 254 0.65 -0.32 6.48
N ASN A 255 0.70 -1.63 6.19
CA ASN A 255 -0.45 -2.42 5.74
C ASN A 255 -1.52 -2.52 6.84
N LEU A 256 -2.76 -2.18 6.50
CA LEU A 256 -3.88 -2.17 7.43
C LEU A 256 -4.18 -3.56 8.01
N MET A 257 -4.13 -4.61 7.19
CA MET A 257 -4.46 -5.96 7.62
C MET A 257 -3.42 -6.49 8.62
N HIS A 258 -2.15 -6.20 8.37
CA HIS A 258 -1.08 -6.53 9.31
C HIS A 258 -1.34 -5.92 10.68
N GLU A 259 -1.71 -4.63 10.71
CA GLU A 259 -2.00 -3.92 11.96
C GLU A 259 -3.23 -4.48 12.68
N VAL A 260 -4.31 -4.80 11.96
CA VAL A 260 -5.51 -5.44 12.52
C VAL A 260 -5.15 -6.76 13.19
N ILE A 261 -4.37 -7.62 12.53
CA ILE A 261 -3.94 -8.91 13.08
C ILE A 261 -3.07 -8.70 14.32
N ALA A 262 -2.11 -7.77 14.25
CA ALA A 262 -1.23 -7.47 15.37
C ALA A 262 -2.02 -7.03 16.61
N GLN A 263 -3.04 -6.18 16.42
CA GLN A 263 -3.90 -5.73 17.51
C GLN A 263 -4.79 -6.85 18.05
N MET A 264 -5.42 -7.67 17.18
CA MET A 264 -6.23 -8.82 17.61
C MET A 264 -5.39 -9.87 18.35
N LYS A 265 -4.12 -10.06 17.96
CA LYS A 265 -3.18 -10.95 18.65
C LYS A 265 -2.80 -10.41 20.03
N SER A 266 -2.55 -9.11 20.15
CA SER A 266 -2.15 -8.48 21.42
C SER A 266 -3.28 -8.36 22.45
N ASP A 267 -4.55 -8.37 22.00
CA ASP A 267 -5.69 -8.32 22.90
C ASP A 267 -5.89 -9.69 23.59
N PRO A 268 -5.77 -9.78 24.94
CA PRO A 268 -5.93 -11.04 25.66
C PRO A 268 -7.38 -11.56 25.66
N ASP A 269 -8.37 -10.67 25.58
CA ASP A 269 -9.80 -11.02 25.61
C ASP A 269 -10.31 -11.46 24.23
N GLN A 270 -9.57 -11.12 23.18
CA GLN A 270 -9.89 -11.50 21.82
C GLN A 270 -9.53 -12.97 21.57
N ILE A 271 -10.53 -13.85 21.57
CA ILE A 271 -10.31 -15.30 21.35
C ILE A 271 -9.83 -15.60 19.94
N VAL A 272 -10.47 -15.02 18.92
CA VAL A 272 -10.10 -15.24 17.52
C VAL A 272 -9.00 -14.25 17.13
N LYS A 273 -7.85 -14.74 16.66
CA LYS A 273 -6.64 -13.92 16.43
C LYS A 273 -6.46 -13.39 15.00
N ALA A 274 -7.36 -13.74 14.10
CA ALA A 274 -7.47 -13.17 12.76
C ALA A 274 -8.96 -13.10 12.39
N PRO A 275 -9.44 -12.05 11.73
CA PRO A 275 -10.85 -11.92 11.45
C PRO A 275 -11.30 -12.96 10.43
N HIS A 276 -12.49 -13.51 10.61
CA HIS A 276 -13.10 -14.41 9.62
C HIS A 276 -13.54 -13.62 8.38
N TYR A 277 -13.94 -12.37 8.56
CA TYR A 277 -14.38 -11.48 7.49
C TYR A 277 -13.77 -10.09 7.66
N PHE A 278 -13.22 -9.54 6.59
CA PHE A 278 -12.82 -8.14 6.49
C PHE A 278 -13.75 -7.45 5.49
N VAL A 279 -14.54 -6.47 5.95
CA VAL A 279 -15.60 -5.84 5.17
C VAL A 279 -15.25 -4.38 4.89
N HIS A 280 -15.07 -4.04 3.62
CA HIS A 280 -14.64 -2.71 3.20
C HIS A 280 -15.32 -2.29 1.90
N SER A 281 -15.58 -1.01 1.72
CA SER A 281 -16.19 -0.44 0.51
C SER A 281 -15.12 0.01 -0.51
N ALA A 282 -15.43 0.00 -1.80
CA ALA A 282 -14.46 0.43 -2.81
C ALA A 282 -14.66 1.90 -3.21
N GLY A 283 -13.62 2.71 -2.99
CA GLY A 283 -13.44 4.01 -3.65
C GLY A 283 -12.50 3.87 -4.83
N THR A 284 -11.20 4.08 -4.64
CA THR A 284 -10.17 3.70 -5.62
C THR A 284 -10.00 2.18 -5.72
N GLY A 285 -10.38 1.44 -4.67
CA GLY A 285 -10.16 -0.01 -4.54
C GLY A 285 -8.84 -0.40 -3.86
N GLY A 286 -7.92 0.55 -3.65
CA GLY A 286 -6.56 0.24 -3.17
C GLY A 286 -6.52 -0.41 -1.79
N THR A 287 -7.36 0.02 -0.85
CA THR A 287 -7.35 -0.57 0.51
C THR A 287 -7.80 -2.02 0.50
N ILE A 288 -8.96 -2.31 -0.07
CA ILE A 288 -9.51 -3.67 -0.08
C ILE A 288 -8.61 -4.62 -0.89
N SER A 289 -7.98 -4.13 -1.97
CA SER A 289 -6.96 -4.88 -2.70
C SER A 289 -5.72 -5.16 -1.85
N SER A 290 -5.19 -4.16 -1.15
CA SER A 290 -4.00 -4.30 -0.31
C SER A 290 -4.23 -5.25 0.86
N VAL A 291 -5.39 -5.15 1.52
CA VAL A 291 -5.80 -6.05 2.59
C VAL A 291 -6.02 -7.46 2.06
N GLY A 292 -6.70 -7.60 0.92
CA GLY A 292 -6.97 -8.90 0.32
C GLY A 292 -5.70 -9.61 -0.14
N ARG A 293 -4.79 -8.92 -0.82
CA ARG A 293 -3.48 -9.46 -1.18
C ARG A 293 -2.70 -9.91 0.05
N TYR A 294 -2.67 -9.10 1.12
CA TYR A 294 -2.03 -9.49 2.37
C TYR A 294 -2.63 -10.77 2.93
N ALA A 295 -3.97 -10.85 2.99
CA ALA A 295 -4.66 -12.05 3.47
C ALA A 295 -4.34 -13.29 2.63
N LYS A 296 -4.35 -13.19 1.29
CA LYS A 296 -4.03 -14.31 0.40
C LYS A 296 -2.55 -14.70 0.45
N LYS A 297 -1.64 -13.72 0.43
CA LYS A 297 -0.18 -13.91 0.48
C LYS A 297 0.24 -14.70 1.73
N TYR A 298 -0.35 -14.38 2.88
CA TYR A 298 -0.01 -15.01 4.16
C TYR A 298 -0.98 -16.14 4.57
N GLY A 299 -1.87 -16.58 3.66
CA GLY A 299 -2.77 -17.71 3.90
C GLY A 299 -3.73 -17.51 5.08
N LEU A 300 -4.19 -16.28 5.30
CA LEU A 300 -5.11 -15.99 6.40
C LEU A 300 -6.50 -16.57 6.13
N PRO A 301 -7.17 -17.16 7.16
CA PRO A 301 -8.53 -17.67 7.03
C PRO A 301 -9.55 -16.52 7.10
N THR A 302 -9.39 -15.53 6.22
CA THR A 302 -10.17 -14.29 6.18
C THR A 302 -10.83 -14.15 4.81
N ASP A 303 -12.15 -14.07 4.80
CA ASP A 303 -12.95 -13.69 3.63
C ASP A 303 -12.93 -12.16 3.48
N ILE A 304 -12.56 -11.69 2.29
CA ILE A 304 -12.56 -10.28 1.93
C ILE A 304 -13.90 -9.94 1.31
N VAL A 305 -14.62 -9.01 1.93
CA VAL A 305 -16.00 -8.69 1.58
C VAL A 305 -16.09 -7.25 1.10
N LEU A 306 -16.47 -7.06 -0.15
CA LEU A 306 -16.79 -5.76 -0.72
C LEU A 306 -18.21 -5.35 -0.28
N GLY A 307 -18.32 -4.27 0.50
CA GLY A 307 -19.59 -3.56 0.73
C GLY A 307 -19.74 -2.42 -0.28
N ASP A 308 -20.45 -2.67 -1.37
CA ASP A 308 -20.62 -1.69 -2.45
C ASP A 308 -21.96 -0.96 -2.35
N THR A 309 -22.02 0.29 -2.82
CA THR A 309 -23.26 1.08 -2.76
C THR A 309 -24.26 0.65 -3.81
N GLN A 310 -25.53 0.96 -3.58
CA GLN A 310 -26.66 0.43 -4.35
C GLN A 310 -26.50 0.59 -5.86
N PHE A 311 -25.92 1.70 -6.32
CA PHE A 311 -25.82 2.03 -7.75
C PHE A 311 -24.36 2.10 -8.26
N SER A 312 -23.41 1.52 -7.53
CA SER A 312 -22.01 1.45 -7.94
C SER A 312 -21.75 0.30 -8.92
N VAL A 313 -20.76 0.50 -9.81
CA VAL A 313 -20.29 -0.50 -10.78
C VAL A 313 -19.31 -1.53 -10.20
N TYR A 314 -18.82 -1.35 -8.97
CA TYR A 314 -17.79 -2.23 -8.41
C TYR A 314 -18.29 -3.62 -8.08
N TYR A 315 -19.54 -3.74 -7.65
CA TYR A 315 -20.21 -5.02 -7.49
C TYR A 315 -20.18 -5.81 -8.80
N ASP A 316 -20.58 -5.17 -9.90
CA ASP A 316 -20.59 -5.81 -11.22
C ASP A 316 -19.19 -6.18 -11.70
N TYR A 317 -18.20 -5.34 -11.41
CA TYR A 317 -16.80 -5.63 -11.71
C TYR A 317 -16.28 -6.85 -10.93
N VAL A 318 -16.56 -6.95 -9.63
CA VAL A 318 -16.15 -8.11 -8.83
C VAL A 318 -16.86 -9.38 -9.29
N MET A 319 -18.16 -9.31 -9.54
CA MET A 319 -18.96 -10.48 -9.92
C MET A 319 -18.69 -10.96 -11.34
N ASN A 320 -18.42 -10.05 -12.28
CA ASN A 320 -18.37 -10.36 -13.71
C ASN A 320 -17.00 -10.13 -14.36
N GLY A 321 -16.00 -9.62 -13.63
CA GLY A 321 -14.67 -9.29 -14.15
C GLY A 321 -14.63 -8.10 -15.11
N ARG A 322 -15.73 -7.36 -15.26
CA ARG A 322 -15.84 -6.17 -16.12
C ARG A 322 -16.81 -5.16 -15.54
N PHE A 323 -16.54 -3.88 -15.75
CA PHE A 323 -17.47 -2.81 -15.40
C PHE A 323 -18.71 -2.94 -16.28
N LYS A 324 -19.82 -3.33 -15.67
CA LYS A 324 -21.13 -3.34 -16.31
C LYS A 324 -22.06 -2.40 -15.56
N ASN A 325 -23.10 -1.97 -16.26
CA ASN A 325 -24.23 -1.23 -15.71
C ASN A 325 -25.44 -2.16 -15.53
N GLU A 326 -25.23 -3.40 -15.07
CA GLU A 326 -26.32 -4.37 -14.93
C GLU A 326 -27.06 -4.20 -13.61
N SER A 327 -26.42 -3.53 -12.65
CA SER A 327 -26.90 -3.43 -11.28
C SER A 327 -27.48 -2.07 -10.90
N GLY A 328 -27.85 -1.25 -11.90
CA GLY A 328 -28.54 0.01 -11.71
C GLY A 328 -27.65 1.25 -11.62
N GLU A 329 -26.43 1.22 -12.18
CA GLU A 329 -25.59 2.43 -12.30
C GLU A 329 -26.32 3.55 -13.07
N SER A 330 -27.18 3.24 -14.04
CA SER A 330 -28.00 4.25 -14.74
C SER A 330 -29.00 4.97 -13.82
N LEU A 331 -29.28 4.39 -12.66
CA LEU A 331 -30.13 4.96 -11.61
C LEU A 331 -29.31 5.68 -10.54
N TRP A 332 -27.97 5.69 -10.64
CA TRP A 332 -27.12 6.45 -9.73
C TRP A 332 -27.37 7.94 -9.90
N VAL A 333 -27.58 8.65 -8.80
CA VAL A 333 -27.82 10.09 -8.77
C VAL A 333 -26.67 10.78 -8.02
N SER A 334 -26.15 11.87 -8.59
CA SER A 334 -25.17 12.70 -7.91
C SER A 334 -25.83 13.65 -6.91
N PRO A 335 -25.28 13.82 -5.70
CA PRO A 335 -24.14 13.10 -5.14
C PRO A 335 -24.56 11.73 -4.57
N GLY A 336 -23.88 10.67 -4.97
CA GLY A 336 -23.94 9.38 -4.26
C GLY A 336 -23.18 9.43 -2.94
N MET A 337 -22.98 8.27 -2.30
CA MET A 337 -22.16 8.18 -1.09
C MET A 337 -20.73 8.66 -1.32
N ALA A 338 -20.30 9.69 -0.58
CA ALA A 338 -19.00 10.30 -0.79
C ALA A 338 -17.83 9.32 -0.51
N GLY A 339 -16.92 9.21 -1.48
CA GLY A 339 -15.67 8.45 -1.34
C GLY A 339 -15.77 6.95 -1.61
N ILE A 340 -16.98 6.42 -1.83
CA ILE A 340 -17.22 5.00 -2.12
C ILE A 340 -18.25 4.86 -3.23
N GLY A 341 -18.09 3.82 -4.04
CA GLY A 341 -18.91 3.58 -5.21
C GLY A 341 -18.65 4.58 -6.33
N TYR A 342 -18.68 4.09 -7.56
CA TYR A 342 -18.58 4.93 -8.75
C TYR A 342 -19.78 4.65 -9.65
N GLY A 343 -20.53 5.71 -10.01
CA GLY A 343 -21.39 5.69 -11.20
C GLY A 343 -20.57 5.98 -12.46
N THR A 344 -21.23 6.28 -13.59
CA THR A 344 -20.63 6.49 -14.94
C THR A 344 -19.55 7.59 -15.06
N MET A 345 -19.15 8.21 -13.96
CA MET A 345 -18.23 9.33 -13.91
C MET A 345 -16.76 8.87 -13.94
N GLY A 346 -16.15 8.95 -15.12
CA GLY A 346 -14.69 9.04 -15.28
C GLY A 346 -13.98 7.76 -15.75
N ALA A 347 -12.68 7.67 -15.43
CA ALA A 347 -11.76 6.66 -15.94
C ALA A 347 -12.09 5.20 -15.55
N VAL A 348 -12.92 4.99 -14.52
CA VAL A 348 -13.43 3.65 -14.14
C VAL A 348 -14.37 3.07 -15.21
N LYS A 349 -15.28 3.88 -15.79
CA LYS A 349 -16.21 3.46 -16.86
C LYS A 349 -15.47 2.97 -18.12
N HIS A 350 -14.30 3.52 -18.38
CA HIS A 350 -13.45 3.15 -19.52
C HIS A 350 -12.43 2.05 -19.17
N GLY A 351 -12.46 1.49 -17.95
CA GLY A 351 -11.50 0.48 -17.51
C GLY A 351 -10.07 1.01 -17.36
N ILE A 352 -9.88 2.34 -17.34
CA ILE A 352 -8.57 2.98 -17.40
C ILE A 352 -7.93 3.07 -16.01
N SER A 353 -8.71 3.15 -14.93
CA SER A 353 -8.13 3.43 -13.62
C SER A 353 -8.97 2.93 -12.43
N SER A 354 -8.79 1.68 -12.02
CA SER A 354 -9.18 1.24 -10.68
C SER A 354 -8.03 0.46 -10.06
N SER A 355 -7.81 0.69 -8.77
CA SER A 355 -6.87 -0.07 -7.95
C SER A 355 -7.53 -1.33 -7.38
N LEU A 356 -8.82 -1.55 -7.66
CA LEU A 356 -9.57 -2.71 -7.17
C LEU A 356 -9.17 -3.97 -7.93
N LEU A 357 -8.68 -4.98 -7.20
CA LEU A 357 -8.48 -6.32 -7.71
C LEU A 357 -9.62 -7.22 -7.27
N SER A 358 -10.46 -7.63 -8.22
CA SER A 358 -11.55 -8.57 -7.97
C SER A 358 -11.04 -9.93 -7.47
N ALA A 359 -9.86 -10.36 -7.94
CA ALA A 359 -9.28 -11.66 -7.60
C ALA A 359 -8.97 -11.87 -6.10
N VAL A 360 -8.91 -10.80 -5.31
CA VAL A 360 -8.69 -10.90 -3.86
C VAL A 360 -9.96 -10.67 -3.03
N VAL A 361 -11.09 -10.42 -3.68
CA VAL A 361 -12.39 -10.24 -3.03
C VAL A 361 -13.16 -11.55 -3.09
N ASP A 362 -13.50 -12.11 -1.93
CA ASP A 362 -14.20 -13.40 -1.83
C ASP A 362 -15.73 -13.23 -1.95
N ARG A 363 -16.25 -12.08 -1.51
CA ARG A 363 -17.70 -11.78 -1.52
C ARG A 363 -17.95 -10.32 -1.86
N ALA A 364 -19.06 -10.03 -2.55
CA ALA A 364 -19.54 -8.68 -2.76
C ALA A 364 -21.00 -8.56 -2.32
N ILE A 365 -21.36 -7.45 -1.68
CA ILE A 365 -22.70 -7.16 -1.17
C ILE A 365 -23.08 -5.74 -1.57
N LYS A 366 -24.29 -5.57 -2.12
CA LYS A 366 -24.87 -4.25 -2.31
C LYS A 366 -25.53 -3.75 -1.05
N VAL A 367 -25.23 -2.52 -0.67
CA VAL A 367 -25.75 -1.84 0.50
C VAL A 367 -26.57 -0.63 0.03
N PRO A 368 -27.86 -0.54 0.42
CA PRO A 368 -28.67 0.65 0.15
C PRO A 368 -28.02 1.92 0.72
N ASP A 369 -28.05 3.02 -0.01
CA ASP A 369 -27.50 4.30 0.45
C ASP A 369 -28.22 4.79 1.71
N LEU A 370 -29.53 4.54 1.80
CA LEU A 370 -30.33 4.80 3.00
C LEU A 370 -29.84 3.99 4.21
N ALA A 371 -29.54 2.70 4.01
CA ALA A 371 -29.02 1.84 5.08
C ALA A 371 -27.62 2.28 5.52
N SER A 372 -26.76 2.65 4.57
CA SER A 372 -25.42 3.19 4.84
C SER A 372 -25.48 4.47 5.66
N THR A 373 -26.38 5.39 5.28
CA THR A 373 -26.59 6.65 5.99
C THR A 373 -27.17 6.43 7.38
N ALA A 374 -28.16 5.54 7.52
CA ALA A 374 -28.74 5.19 8.81
C ALA A 374 -27.69 4.55 9.74
N ALA A 375 -26.88 3.62 9.25
CA ALA A 375 -25.81 3.00 10.01
C ALA A 375 -24.79 4.03 10.50
N MET A 376 -24.37 4.97 9.65
CA MET A 376 -23.49 6.08 10.04
C MET A 376 -24.08 6.92 11.18
N LEU A 377 -25.38 7.25 11.11
CA LEU A 377 -26.05 8.02 12.17
C LEU A 377 -26.14 7.23 13.49
N VAL A 378 -26.38 5.92 13.43
CA VAL A 378 -26.39 5.05 14.61
C VAL A 378 -25.00 4.96 15.23
N LEU A 379 -23.95 4.72 14.44
CA LEU A 379 -22.57 4.68 14.92
C LEU A 379 -22.17 6.00 15.60
N LYS A 380 -22.53 7.13 15.01
CA LYS A 380 -22.30 8.46 15.61
C LYS A 380 -22.97 8.60 16.98
N ARG A 381 -24.19 8.10 17.15
CA ARG A 381 -24.89 8.09 18.46
C ARG A 381 -24.22 7.18 19.48
N LEU A 382 -23.53 6.14 19.02
CA LEU A 382 -22.73 5.23 19.85
C LEU A 382 -21.31 5.76 20.13
N GLY A 383 -21.01 7.01 19.75
CA GLY A 383 -19.69 7.63 19.98
C GLY A 383 -18.62 7.22 18.98
N ILE A 384 -19.00 6.55 17.88
CA ILE A 384 -18.12 6.17 16.78
C ILE A 384 -18.27 7.25 15.70
N SER A 385 -17.39 8.27 15.72
CA SER A 385 -17.51 9.53 14.95
C SER A 385 -16.47 9.74 13.85
#